data_AF-A0A402DWE9-F1
#
_entry.id   AF-A0A402DWE9-F1
#
_cell.length_a   1.000
_cell.length_b   1.000
_cell.length_c   1.000
_cell.angle_alpha   90.00
_cell.angle_beta   90.00
_cell.angle_gamma   90.00
#
_symmetry.space_group_name_H-M   'P 1'
#
loop_
_entity.id
_entity.type
_entity.pdbx_description
1 polymer ?
#
loop_
_entity_poly.entity_id
_entity_poly.type
_entity_poly.pdbx_seq_one_letter_code
_entity_poly.pdbx_strand_id
1 'polypeptide(L)'
;MPLHVPAAPSTAPVPAPVAPSGPSDAAARAPRRRRPAAGRLAAVAVLGSALALVPTTADAHVRVIPESTTAGGWTALTFRVPNESATATTQQVTVDLPVDTPLLHVSTKPVAGWTAVVETATLPAPVDNHGTTITEAPARITWTASPGAEIGDGQFQEFEVVAGPLPDAGVALVLPAHQAYSDGSVVDWDEVAEGDEEPEHPAPTFTTTVAPDAEEPAAADDASAAPVAAPADPATGSGAAGEPDTLARALGGAGLLLGLAALVVAVVTSVRRRTTA
;
A
#
# COMPACT_ATOMS: atom_id res chain seq x y z
N MET A 1 -93.58 12.62 -11.36
CA MET A 1 -92.34 12.28 -10.63
C MET A 1 -91.66 13.59 -10.25
N PRO A 2 -91.26 13.76 -8.99
CA PRO A 2 -91.65 14.92 -8.18
C PRO A 2 -90.45 15.81 -7.77
N LEU A 3 -90.78 17.04 -7.35
CA LEU A 3 -90.28 17.74 -6.14
C LEU A 3 -88.77 18.16 -6.14
N HIS A 4 -88.30 19.29 -5.61
CA HIS A 4 -88.86 20.40 -4.83
C HIS A 4 -87.72 21.42 -4.59
N VAL A 5 -88.08 22.70 -4.65
CA VAL A 5 -87.50 23.97 -4.11
C VAL A 5 -86.96 23.77 -2.65
N PRO A 6 -86.11 24.59 -1.94
CA PRO A 6 -86.03 26.07 -1.84
C PRO A 6 -84.61 26.72 -1.70
N ALA A 7 -84.44 28.03 -1.97
CA ALA A 7 -84.39 29.21 -1.04
C ALA A 7 -83.16 29.25 -0.09
N ALA A 8 -82.25 30.24 -0.16
CA ALA A 8 -82.25 31.59 0.47
C ALA A 8 -82.08 31.55 2.01
N PRO A 9 -81.83 32.66 2.78
CA PRO A 9 -81.54 34.05 2.41
C PRO A 9 -80.43 34.76 3.27
N SER A 10 -80.08 35.99 2.85
CA SER A 10 -79.92 37.23 3.63
C SER A 10 -79.75 37.19 5.17
N THR A 11 -78.75 37.93 5.67
CA THR A 11 -78.91 38.73 6.90
C THR A 11 -78.06 40.01 6.83
N ALA A 12 -78.71 41.14 7.06
CA ALA A 12 -78.17 42.50 7.20
C ALA A 12 -77.77 42.74 8.70
N PRO A 13 -77.77 43.97 9.28
CA PRO A 13 -76.91 45.16 9.08
C PRO A 13 -76.33 45.78 10.39
N VAL A 14 -75.40 46.77 10.28
CA VAL A 14 -75.26 48.03 11.12
C VAL A 14 -74.74 47.87 12.59
N PRO A 15 -74.11 48.87 13.28
CA PRO A 15 -74.00 50.34 13.04
C PRO A 15 -72.60 51.02 13.12
N ALA A 16 -72.65 52.30 12.72
CA ALA A 16 -71.80 53.49 12.95
C ALA A 16 -71.29 53.68 14.43
N PRO A 17 -70.46 54.68 14.84
CA PRO A 17 -70.38 56.05 14.28
C PRO A 17 -69.06 56.86 14.39
N VAL A 18 -69.04 57.96 13.61
CA VAL A 18 -68.65 59.35 13.97
C VAL A 18 -67.17 59.68 14.31
N ALA A 19 -66.71 60.67 13.53
CA ALA A 19 -65.55 61.59 13.63
C ALA A 19 -65.45 62.33 14.99
N PRO A 20 -64.56 63.32 15.30
CA PRO A 20 -63.77 64.15 14.38
C PRO A 20 -62.34 64.59 14.81
N SER A 21 -61.61 65.07 13.81
CA SER A 21 -60.76 66.28 13.75
C SER A 21 -59.87 66.73 14.93
N GLY A 22 -58.56 66.81 14.62
CA GLY A 22 -57.67 67.90 15.04
C GLY A 22 -56.27 67.46 15.50
N PRO A 23 -55.24 68.33 15.47
CA PRO A 23 -54.85 69.23 14.37
C PRO A 23 -53.37 69.09 13.97
N SER A 24 -53.11 69.55 12.73
CA SER A 24 -51.97 70.30 12.19
C SER A 24 -50.51 70.03 12.62
N ASP A 25 -49.73 69.78 11.56
CA ASP A 25 -48.39 70.30 11.27
C ASP A 25 -47.23 69.98 12.22
N ALA A 26 -46.45 68.97 11.82
CA ALA A 26 -44.99 69.08 11.83
C ALA A 26 -44.41 68.17 10.74
N ALA A 27 -43.81 68.81 9.73
CA ALA A 27 -43.07 68.17 8.66
C ALA A 27 -41.91 67.32 9.23
N ALA A 28 -41.97 66.01 9.03
CA ALA A 28 -40.83 65.11 9.25
C ALA A 28 -40.67 64.18 8.05
N ARG A 29 -39.62 64.51 7.29
CA ARG A 29 -39.09 63.86 6.09
C ARG A 29 -39.03 62.33 6.23
N ALA A 30 -39.89 61.62 5.52
CA ALA A 30 -39.88 60.16 5.47
C ALA A 30 -38.57 59.60 4.89
N PRO A 31 -38.05 58.48 5.41
CA PRO A 31 -36.81 57.86 4.92
C PRO A 31 -37.07 57.20 3.56
N ARG A 32 -36.37 57.66 2.52
CA ARG A 32 -36.30 56.96 1.23
C ARG A 32 -35.54 55.64 1.45
N ARG A 33 -36.29 54.54 1.62
CA ARG A 33 -35.79 53.17 1.51
C ARG A 33 -35.23 52.97 0.10
N ARG A 34 -33.91 53.00 -0.06
CA ARG A 34 -33.24 52.50 -1.27
C ARG A 34 -33.29 50.97 -1.21
N ARG A 35 -34.05 50.37 -2.14
CA ARG A 35 -33.93 48.94 -2.45
C ARG A 35 -32.67 48.70 -3.31
N PRO A 36 -32.14 47.46 -3.28
CA PRO A 36 -30.74 47.16 -3.55
C PRO A 36 -30.46 47.06 -5.05
N ALA A 37 -29.32 47.59 -5.50
CA ALA A 37 -28.77 47.31 -6.81
C ALA A 37 -27.51 46.47 -6.61
N ALA A 38 -27.58 45.25 -7.14
CA ALA A 38 -26.55 44.23 -7.13
C ALA A 38 -25.24 44.77 -7.73
N GLY A 39 -24.20 44.86 -6.90
CA GLY A 39 -22.81 44.95 -7.33
C GLY A 39 -22.25 43.53 -7.38
N ARG A 40 -22.12 43.01 -8.59
CA ARG A 40 -21.42 41.75 -8.89
C ARG A 40 -19.98 41.83 -8.37
N LEU A 41 -19.66 41.06 -7.33
CA LEU A 41 -18.31 40.65 -6.98
C LEU A 41 -18.40 39.19 -6.50
N ALA A 42 -18.70 38.31 -7.45
CA ALA A 42 -18.47 36.89 -7.33
C ALA A 42 -17.18 36.58 -8.11
N ALA A 43 -16.21 36.00 -7.39
CA ALA A 43 -15.02 35.27 -7.84
C ALA A 43 -13.80 35.69 -7.02
N VAL A 44 -13.74 35.25 -5.76
CA VAL A 44 -12.46 34.99 -5.08
C VAL A 44 -12.36 33.48 -4.97
N ALA A 45 -11.30 32.95 -5.57
CA ALA A 45 -11.05 31.54 -5.81
C ALA A 45 -11.12 30.70 -4.52
N VAL A 46 -12.01 29.70 -4.52
CA VAL A 46 -11.85 28.51 -3.69
C VAL A 46 -11.08 27.51 -4.56
N LEU A 47 -9.76 27.58 -4.52
CA LEU A 47 -8.86 26.59 -5.12
C LEU A 47 -7.84 26.21 -4.05
N GLY A 48 -7.83 24.92 -3.71
CA GLY A 48 -7.01 24.33 -2.66
C GLY A 48 -7.78 24.31 -1.33
N SER A 49 -8.22 23.18 -0.78
CA SER A 49 -7.63 21.85 -0.82
C SER A 49 -8.72 20.81 -0.53
N ALA A 50 -9.37 20.33 -1.58
CA ALA A 50 -9.75 18.93 -1.62
C ALA A 50 -8.53 18.19 -2.17
N LEU A 51 -7.49 18.04 -1.35
CA LEU A 51 -6.74 16.79 -1.47
C LEU A 51 -7.77 15.75 -1.04
N ALA A 52 -8.44 15.15 -2.02
CA ALA A 52 -8.87 13.80 -1.84
C ALA A 52 -7.66 13.09 -1.23
N LEU A 53 -7.84 12.50 -0.06
CA LEU A 53 -6.95 11.44 0.38
C LEU A 53 -7.08 10.40 -0.74
N VAL A 54 -6.26 10.52 -1.77
CA VAL A 54 -5.94 9.40 -2.62
C VAL A 54 -5.26 8.46 -1.62
N PRO A 55 -5.88 7.35 -1.22
CA PRO A 55 -5.14 6.35 -0.48
C PRO A 55 -3.94 6.04 -1.37
N THR A 56 -2.74 6.40 -0.94
CA THR A 56 -1.54 5.98 -1.63
C THR A 56 -1.56 4.47 -1.52
N THR A 57 -1.92 3.80 -2.62
CA THR A 57 -2.07 2.35 -2.84
C THR A 57 -0.77 1.56 -2.63
N ALA A 58 0.21 2.14 -1.93
CA ALA A 58 1.56 1.63 -1.88
C ALA A 58 1.68 0.26 -1.16
N ASP A 59 0.70 -0.13 -0.33
CA ASP A 59 0.81 -1.33 0.52
C ASP A 59 -0.35 -2.33 0.37
N ALA A 60 -1.19 -2.16 -0.67
CA ALA A 60 -2.39 -2.99 -0.87
C ALA A 60 -2.19 -4.09 -1.94
N HIS A 61 -1.08 -4.05 -2.69
CA HIS A 61 -0.82 -5.05 -3.72
C HIS A 61 -0.29 -6.37 -3.13
N VAL A 62 -0.66 -7.49 -3.75
CA VAL A 62 0.06 -8.76 -3.52
C VAL A 62 1.50 -8.60 -4.02
N ARG A 63 2.47 -9.01 -3.20
CA ARG A 63 3.90 -8.90 -3.53
C ARG A 63 4.65 -10.17 -3.19
N VAL A 64 5.75 -10.40 -3.90
CA VAL A 64 6.71 -11.46 -3.60
C VAL A 64 8.00 -10.85 -3.08
N ILE A 65 8.52 -11.39 -1.98
CA ILE A 65 9.74 -10.95 -1.32
C ILE A 65 10.71 -12.13 -1.35
N PRO A 66 11.70 -12.15 -2.26
CA PRO A 66 12.74 -13.18 -2.26
C PRO A 66 13.77 -12.92 -1.16
N GLU A 67 14.22 -13.96 -0.44
CA GLU A 67 15.37 -13.84 0.46
C GLU A 67 16.68 -13.62 -0.31
N SER A 68 16.75 -14.17 -1.53
CA SER A 68 17.88 -14.07 -2.44
C SER A 68 17.36 -14.14 -3.88
N THR A 69 18.00 -13.41 -4.79
CA THR A 69 17.66 -13.46 -6.21
C THR A 69 18.76 -14.11 -7.05
N THR A 70 19.77 -14.71 -6.42
CA THR A 70 20.93 -15.27 -7.10
C THR A 70 20.55 -16.37 -8.10
N ALA A 71 20.92 -16.20 -9.36
CA ALA A 71 20.71 -17.17 -10.43
C ALA A 71 21.29 -18.55 -10.10
N GLY A 72 20.58 -19.62 -10.47
CA GLY A 72 20.92 -21.01 -10.15
C GLY A 72 20.78 -21.39 -8.67
N GLY A 73 20.57 -20.40 -7.78
CA GLY A 73 20.40 -20.60 -6.35
C GLY A 73 18.99 -21.05 -5.97
N TRP A 74 18.83 -21.31 -4.68
CA TRP A 74 17.55 -21.57 -4.04
C TRP A 74 17.18 -20.36 -3.19
N THR A 75 15.89 -20.08 -3.08
CA THR A 75 15.41 -18.95 -2.28
C THR A 75 14.10 -19.29 -1.60
N ALA A 76 13.93 -18.82 -0.37
CA ALA A 76 12.63 -18.53 0.19
C ALA A 76 11.97 -17.39 -0.60
N LEU A 77 10.71 -17.58 -0.98
CA LEU A 77 9.81 -16.57 -1.55
C LEU A 77 8.66 -16.36 -0.56
N THR A 78 8.54 -15.14 -0.05
CA THR A 78 7.44 -14.76 0.83
C THR A 78 6.41 -13.95 0.04
N PHE A 79 5.24 -14.54 -0.19
CA PHE A 79 4.09 -13.87 -0.78
C PHE A 79 3.31 -13.15 0.32
N ARG A 80 3.27 -11.82 0.27
CA ARG A 80 2.45 -11.02 1.17
C ARG A 80 1.13 -10.68 0.49
N VAL A 81 0.02 -11.07 1.13
CA VAL A 81 -1.33 -10.97 0.59
C VAL A 81 -2.20 -10.16 1.56
N PRO A 82 -2.50 -8.89 1.26
CA PRO A 82 -3.47 -8.09 2.02
C PRO A 82 -4.91 -8.39 1.59
N ASN A 83 -5.88 -8.12 2.45
CA ASN A 83 -7.30 -8.09 2.09
C ASN A 83 -7.78 -6.64 1.92
N GLU A 84 -8.24 -6.29 0.71
CA GLU A 84 -8.73 -4.95 0.37
C GLU A 84 -10.27 -4.78 0.51
N SER A 85 -10.98 -5.84 0.88
CA SER A 85 -12.42 -5.83 1.06
C SER A 85 -12.80 -5.53 2.52
N ALA A 86 -13.64 -4.52 2.69
CA ALA A 86 -14.23 -4.17 3.99
C ALA A 86 -15.30 -5.16 4.48
N THR A 87 -15.77 -6.06 3.59
CA THR A 87 -16.93 -6.94 3.88
C THR A 87 -16.68 -8.41 3.61
N ALA A 88 -15.74 -8.73 2.71
CA ALA A 88 -15.37 -10.09 2.37
C ALA A 88 -13.99 -10.44 2.97
N THR A 89 -13.73 -11.73 3.09
CA THR A 89 -12.49 -12.27 3.64
C THR A 89 -11.76 -13.07 2.57
N THR A 90 -10.45 -12.93 2.44
CA THR A 90 -9.68 -13.79 1.53
C THR A 90 -9.60 -15.19 2.10
N GLN A 91 -10.06 -16.15 1.32
CA GLN A 91 -10.19 -17.55 1.73
C GLN A 91 -9.42 -18.53 0.84
N GLN A 92 -8.94 -18.07 -0.32
CA GLN A 92 -7.98 -18.80 -1.12
C GLN A 92 -7.01 -17.84 -1.80
N VAL A 93 -5.75 -18.24 -1.89
CA VAL A 93 -4.73 -17.59 -2.72
C VAL A 93 -4.13 -18.66 -3.62
N THR A 94 -4.08 -18.37 -4.91
CA THR A 94 -3.42 -19.23 -5.90
C THR A 94 -2.30 -18.43 -6.55
N VAL A 95 -1.12 -19.01 -6.71
CA VAL A 95 0.01 -18.40 -7.43
C VAL A 95 0.39 -19.32 -8.58
N ASP A 96 0.46 -18.77 -9.78
CA ASP A 96 0.94 -19.45 -10.97
C ASP A 96 2.47 -19.35 -11.05
N LEU A 97 3.11 -20.48 -11.33
CA LEU A 97 4.56 -20.59 -11.45
C LEU A 97 4.96 -20.62 -12.92
N PRO A 98 6.12 -20.04 -13.29
CA PRO A 98 6.55 -20.00 -14.68
C PRO A 98 6.78 -21.41 -15.22
N VAL A 99 6.29 -21.68 -16.44
CA VAL A 99 6.51 -22.98 -17.12
C VAL A 99 7.59 -22.91 -18.20
N ASP A 100 7.87 -21.71 -18.72
CA ASP A 100 8.94 -21.49 -19.72
C ASP A 100 10.33 -21.43 -19.09
N THR A 101 10.41 -20.91 -17.86
CA THR A 101 11.61 -20.93 -17.00
C THR A 101 11.24 -21.59 -15.67
N PRO A 102 11.06 -22.93 -15.66
CA PRO A 102 10.42 -23.60 -14.54
C PRO A 102 11.28 -23.62 -13.29
N LEU A 103 10.62 -23.36 -12.15
CA LEU A 103 11.16 -23.70 -10.84
C LEU A 103 11.01 -25.22 -10.67
N LEU A 104 12.13 -25.95 -10.67
CA LEU A 104 12.10 -27.41 -10.67
C LEU A 104 11.61 -28.00 -9.33
N HIS A 105 11.60 -27.19 -8.27
CA HIS A 105 11.11 -27.57 -6.96
C HIS A 105 10.47 -26.39 -6.25
N VAL A 106 9.40 -26.70 -5.52
CA VAL A 106 8.73 -25.80 -4.58
C VAL A 106 8.30 -26.60 -3.35
N SER A 107 8.60 -26.09 -2.16
CA SER A 107 8.04 -26.61 -0.91
C SER A 107 7.44 -25.48 -0.07
N THR A 108 6.26 -25.73 0.50
CA THR A 108 5.51 -24.73 1.27
C THR A 108 5.82 -24.83 2.75
N LYS A 109 5.96 -23.68 3.42
CA LYS A 109 5.98 -23.60 4.88
C LYS A 109 4.57 -23.84 5.44
N PRO A 110 4.38 -24.71 6.44
CA PRO A 110 3.08 -24.88 7.08
C PRO A 110 2.59 -23.55 7.70
N VAL A 111 1.34 -23.19 7.41
CA VAL A 111 0.66 -22.02 7.99
C VAL A 111 -0.55 -22.52 8.77
N ALA A 112 -0.65 -22.14 10.05
CA ALA A 112 -1.74 -22.60 10.91
C ALA A 112 -3.10 -22.15 10.34
N GLY A 113 -4.04 -23.09 10.22
CA GLY A 113 -5.36 -22.81 9.66
C GLY A 113 -5.42 -22.75 8.13
N TRP A 114 -4.31 -22.95 7.42
CA TRP A 114 -4.27 -22.96 5.96
C TRP A 114 -3.74 -24.30 5.43
N THR A 115 -4.32 -24.78 4.33
CA THR A 115 -3.83 -25.94 3.59
C THR A 115 -3.17 -25.47 2.31
N ALA A 116 -1.95 -25.94 2.05
CA ALA A 116 -1.22 -25.63 0.83
C ALA A 116 -1.16 -26.87 -0.09
N VAL A 117 -1.37 -26.67 -1.39
CA VAL A 117 -1.23 -27.68 -2.43
C VAL A 117 -0.32 -27.14 -3.52
N VAL A 118 0.71 -27.91 -3.88
CA VAL A 118 1.56 -27.63 -5.04
C VAL A 118 1.16 -28.58 -6.16
N GLU A 119 0.69 -28.05 -7.27
CA GLU A 119 0.32 -28.81 -8.45
C GLU A 119 1.47 -28.79 -9.46
N THR A 120 1.79 -29.96 -10.01
CA THR A 120 2.80 -30.11 -11.07
C THR A 120 2.13 -30.19 -12.43
N ALA A 121 2.80 -29.71 -13.47
CA ALA A 121 2.35 -29.83 -14.85
C ALA A 121 3.49 -30.28 -15.76
N THR A 122 3.13 -30.86 -16.91
CA THR A 122 4.08 -31.20 -17.96
C THR A 122 4.67 -29.92 -18.55
N LEU A 123 6.01 -29.89 -18.65
CA LEU A 123 6.75 -28.76 -19.21
C LEU A 123 6.55 -28.69 -20.74
N PRO A 124 6.51 -27.47 -21.33
CA PRO A 124 6.48 -27.30 -22.78
C PRO A 124 7.70 -27.93 -23.47
N ALA A 125 8.85 -27.91 -22.80
CA ALA A 125 10.08 -28.56 -23.23
C ALA A 125 10.76 -29.28 -22.05
N PRO A 126 11.35 -30.46 -22.25
CA PRO A 126 12.13 -31.13 -21.20
C PRO A 126 13.35 -30.29 -20.81
N VAL A 127 13.67 -30.29 -19.51
CA VAL A 127 14.84 -29.59 -18.95
C VAL A 127 15.85 -30.64 -18.46
N ASP A 128 17.13 -30.44 -18.74
CA ASP A 128 18.19 -31.25 -18.11
C ASP A 128 18.57 -30.63 -16.76
N ASN A 129 18.53 -31.45 -15.71
CA ASN A 129 19.06 -31.09 -14.41
C ASN A 129 20.06 -32.14 -13.96
N HIS A 130 21.35 -31.81 -14.07
CA HIS A 130 22.47 -32.70 -13.71
C HIS A 130 22.41 -34.07 -14.41
N GLY A 131 22.06 -34.09 -15.70
CA GLY A 131 21.94 -35.33 -16.49
C GLY A 131 20.62 -36.09 -16.28
N THR A 132 19.70 -35.56 -15.47
CA THR A 132 18.33 -36.07 -15.35
C THR A 132 17.39 -35.22 -16.20
N THR A 133 16.70 -35.87 -17.14
CA THR A 133 15.66 -35.21 -17.92
C THR A 133 14.40 -35.03 -17.08
N ILE A 134 13.99 -33.79 -16.87
CA ILE A 134 12.79 -33.38 -16.16
C ILE A 134 11.73 -32.97 -17.17
N THR A 135 10.55 -33.59 -17.09
CA THR A 135 9.41 -33.31 -17.98
C THR A 135 8.22 -32.71 -17.26
N GLU A 136 8.25 -32.65 -15.94
CA GLU A 136 7.21 -32.05 -15.11
C GLU A 136 7.84 -31.18 -14.03
N ALA A 137 7.20 -30.06 -13.72
CA ALA A 137 7.62 -29.17 -12.64
C ALA A 137 6.40 -28.59 -11.92
N PRO A 138 6.57 -28.06 -10.69
CA PRO A 138 5.58 -27.20 -10.06
C PRO A 138 5.09 -26.10 -11.01
N ALA A 139 3.78 -25.99 -11.16
CA ALA A 139 3.12 -25.03 -12.04
C ALA A 139 2.16 -24.11 -11.29
N ARG A 140 1.69 -24.52 -10.10
CA ARG A 140 0.76 -23.74 -9.29
C ARG A 140 0.90 -24.07 -7.81
N ILE A 141 0.71 -23.05 -6.97
CA ILE A 141 0.57 -23.22 -5.53
C ILE A 141 -0.78 -22.66 -5.12
N THR A 142 -1.57 -23.41 -4.35
CA THR A 142 -2.84 -22.95 -3.81
C THR A 142 -2.86 -23.08 -2.30
N TRP A 143 -3.16 -21.97 -1.61
CA TRP A 143 -3.43 -21.94 -0.18
C TRP A 143 -4.92 -21.72 0.05
N THR A 144 -5.55 -22.59 0.83
CA THR A 144 -6.96 -22.51 1.20
C THR A 144 -7.12 -22.38 2.71
N ALA A 145 -7.87 -21.38 3.14
CA ALA A 145 -8.16 -21.15 4.56
C ALA A 145 -9.13 -22.21 5.09
N SER A 146 -8.90 -22.66 6.31
CA SER A 146 -9.91 -23.31 7.13
C SER A 146 -10.85 -22.26 7.72
N PRO A 147 -12.09 -22.62 8.08
CA PRO A 147 -13.02 -21.69 8.70
C PRO A 147 -12.42 -20.98 9.92
N GLY A 148 -12.42 -19.64 9.89
CA GLY A 148 -11.89 -18.77 10.94
C GLY A 148 -10.40 -18.41 10.80
N ALA A 149 -9.72 -18.87 9.75
CA ALA A 149 -8.33 -18.52 9.44
C ALA A 149 -8.19 -17.58 8.22
N GLU A 150 -9.32 -17.19 7.62
CA GLU A 150 -9.36 -16.28 6.47
C GLU A 150 -8.71 -14.92 6.80
N ILE A 151 -8.20 -14.24 5.76
CA ILE A 151 -7.64 -12.89 5.92
C ILE A 151 -8.80 -11.90 6.00
N GLY A 152 -8.97 -11.23 7.14
CA GLY A 152 -10.04 -10.25 7.38
C GLY A 152 -9.72 -8.83 6.90
N ASP A 153 -10.71 -7.93 7.01
CA ASP A 153 -10.56 -6.50 6.67
C ASP A 153 -9.36 -5.87 7.38
N GLY A 154 -8.52 -5.17 6.61
CA GLY A 154 -7.31 -4.50 7.10
C GLY A 154 -6.21 -5.45 7.59
N GLN A 155 -6.31 -6.75 7.30
CA GLN A 155 -5.29 -7.74 7.63
C GLN A 155 -4.51 -8.17 6.38
N PHE A 156 -3.36 -8.78 6.62
CA PHE A 156 -2.58 -9.46 5.59
C PHE A 156 -2.10 -10.81 6.11
N GLN A 157 -1.74 -11.70 5.21
CA GLN A 157 -1.06 -12.96 5.51
C GLN A 157 0.19 -13.09 4.63
N GLU A 158 1.21 -13.75 5.19
CA GLU A 158 2.40 -14.15 4.44
C GLU A 158 2.39 -15.66 4.20
N PHE A 159 2.63 -16.04 2.95
CA PHE A 159 2.79 -17.43 2.53
C PHE A 159 4.21 -17.62 2.01
N GLU A 160 4.97 -18.47 2.69
CA GLU A 160 6.40 -18.68 2.38
C GLU A 160 6.59 -20.03 1.71
N VAL A 161 7.36 -20.04 0.62
CA VAL A 161 7.84 -21.26 -0.04
C VAL A 161 9.34 -21.23 -0.22
N VAL A 162 9.99 -22.38 -0.24
CA VAL A 162 11.34 -22.51 -0.77
C VAL A 162 11.24 -23.00 -2.21
N ALA A 163 11.82 -22.26 -3.13
CA ALA A 163 11.78 -22.56 -4.56
C ALA A 163 13.18 -22.51 -5.18
N GLY A 164 13.37 -23.31 -6.24
CA GLY A 164 14.60 -23.30 -7.02
C GLY A 164 14.74 -24.49 -7.96
N PRO A 165 15.88 -24.56 -8.69
CA PRO A 165 16.85 -23.47 -8.83
C PRO A 165 16.22 -22.26 -9.54
N LEU A 166 16.67 -21.05 -9.21
CA LEU A 166 16.28 -19.83 -9.92
C LEU A 166 16.89 -19.84 -11.34
N PRO A 167 16.20 -19.23 -12.33
CA PRO A 167 16.69 -19.13 -13.70
C PRO A 167 17.96 -18.25 -13.79
N ASP A 168 18.54 -18.19 -14.99
CA ASP A 168 19.71 -17.37 -15.30
C ASP A 168 19.53 -15.91 -14.89
N ALA A 169 20.63 -15.21 -14.66
CA ALA A 169 20.62 -13.81 -14.21
C ALA A 169 19.93 -12.89 -15.22
N GLY A 170 19.20 -11.89 -14.71
CA GLY A 170 18.46 -10.92 -15.54
C GLY A 170 17.09 -11.42 -16.01
N VAL A 171 16.68 -12.62 -15.62
CA VAL A 171 15.34 -13.15 -15.89
C VAL A 171 14.36 -12.58 -14.87
N ALA A 172 13.32 -11.91 -15.36
CA ALA A 172 12.18 -11.50 -14.54
C ALA A 172 11.25 -12.71 -14.34
N LEU A 173 11.03 -13.11 -13.09
CA LEU A 173 9.95 -14.03 -12.75
C LEU A 173 8.71 -13.21 -12.47
N VAL A 174 7.69 -13.38 -13.30
CA VAL A 174 6.34 -12.88 -13.06
C VAL A 174 5.53 -14.04 -12.47
N LEU A 175 4.88 -13.80 -11.33
CA LEU A 175 4.19 -14.81 -10.53
C LEU A 175 2.74 -14.36 -10.30
N PRO A 176 1.87 -14.46 -11.33
CA PRO A 176 0.47 -14.06 -11.21
C PRO A 176 -0.18 -14.71 -9.99
N ALA A 177 -0.99 -13.92 -9.28
CA ALA A 177 -1.70 -14.39 -8.10
C ALA A 177 -3.20 -14.16 -8.23
N HIS A 178 -3.99 -15.13 -7.78
CA HIS A 178 -5.45 -15.08 -7.81
C HIS A 178 -5.97 -15.17 -6.39
N GLN A 179 -6.69 -14.14 -5.97
CA GLN A 179 -7.17 -13.99 -4.61
C GLN A 179 -8.69 -14.16 -4.57
N ALA A 180 -9.16 -15.27 -4.00
CA ALA A 180 -10.59 -15.55 -3.90
C ALA A 180 -11.16 -15.12 -2.54
N TYR A 181 -12.31 -14.47 -2.58
CA TYR A 181 -12.99 -13.87 -1.44
C TYR A 181 -14.26 -14.65 -1.04
N SER A 182 -14.74 -14.40 0.18
CA SER A 182 -15.92 -15.07 0.76
C SER A 182 -17.26 -14.72 0.12
N ASP A 183 -17.33 -13.63 -0.63
CA ASP A 183 -18.50 -13.27 -1.45
C ASP A 183 -18.52 -13.93 -2.82
N GLY A 184 -17.50 -14.74 -3.14
CA GLY A 184 -17.34 -15.45 -4.41
C GLY A 184 -16.61 -14.66 -5.49
N SER A 185 -16.16 -13.43 -5.22
CA SER A 185 -15.30 -12.66 -6.13
C SER A 185 -13.86 -13.20 -6.13
N VAL A 186 -13.17 -12.93 -7.24
CA VAL A 186 -11.73 -13.20 -7.40
C VAL A 186 -11.08 -11.93 -7.92
N VAL A 187 -9.96 -11.54 -7.32
CA VAL A 187 -9.08 -10.49 -7.80
C VAL A 187 -7.84 -11.14 -8.40
N ASP A 188 -7.55 -10.80 -9.65
CA ASP A 188 -6.42 -11.32 -10.41
C ASP A 188 -5.27 -10.29 -10.39
N TRP A 189 -4.18 -10.65 -9.73
CA TRP A 189 -2.91 -9.91 -9.68
C TRP A 189 -2.00 -10.43 -10.79
N ASP A 190 -2.31 -10.08 -12.03
CA ASP A 190 -1.64 -10.60 -13.24
C ASP A 190 -1.17 -9.50 -14.22
N GLU A 191 -1.37 -8.23 -13.86
CA GLU A 191 -1.02 -7.11 -14.74
C GLU A 191 0.50 -6.85 -14.72
N VAL A 192 1.09 -6.71 -15.91
CA VAL A 192 2.50 -6.31 -16.06
C VAL A 192 2.54 -4.82 -16.42
N ALA A 193 3.33 -4.03 -15.68
CA ALA A 193 3.44 -2.60 -15.91
C ALA A 193 3.86 -2.26 -17.35
N GLU A 194 3.08 -1.42 -18.02
CA GLU A 194 3.37 -0.88 -19.33
C GLU A 194 3.82 0.58 -19.21
N GLY A 195 5.12 0.84 -19.40
CA GLY A 195 5.66 2.19 -19.24
C GLY A 195 5.77 2.61 -17.76
N ASP A 196 5.38 3.86 -17.47
CA ASP A 196 5.53 4.47 -16.14
C ASP A 196 4.22 4.46 -15.31
N GLU A 197 3.13 3.89 -15.84
CA GLU A 197 1.85 3.81 -15.14
C GLU A 197 1.81 2.54 -14.26
N GLU A 198 1.51 2.69 -12.97
CA GLU A 198 1.36 1.58 -12.04
C GLU A 198 0.01 0.88 -12.31
N PRO A 199 0.01 -0.44 -12.58
CA PRO A 199 -1.21 -1.22 -12.75
C PRO A 199 -2.08 -1.24 -11.49
N GLU A 200 -3.38 -1.53 -11.64
CA GLU A 200 -4.29 -1.66 -10.50
C GLU A 200 -4.04 -2.96 -9.72
N HIS A 201 -3.77 -4.04 -10.45
CA HIS A 201 -3.49 -5.36 -9.87
C HIS A 201 -2.18 -5.94 -10.43
N PRO A 202 -1.02 -5.33 -10.08
CA PRO A 202 0.25 -5.75 -10.64
C PRO A 202 0.62 -7.17 -10.19
N ALA A 203 1.10 -7.97 -11.13
CA ALA A 203 1.63 -9.29 -10.85
C ALA A 203 2.87 -9.22 -9.93
N PRO A 204 2.93 -10.03 -8.87
CA PRO A 204 4.15 -10.21 -8.09
C PRO A 204 5.33 -10.57 -8.98
N THR A 205 6.43 -9.82 -8.88
CA THR A 205 7.61 -10.08 -9.71
C THR A 205 8.92 -9.80 -8.98
N PHE A 206 9.97 -10.51 -9.38
CA PHE A 206 11.35 -10.20 -9.04
C PHE A 206 12.29 -10.58 -10.20
N THR A 207 13.48 -10.00 -10.24
CA THR A 207 14.50 -10.31 -11.25
C THR A 207 15.68 -11.02 -10.62
N THR A 208 16.15 -12.09 -11.26
CA THR A 208 17.34 -12.81 -10.82
C THR A 208 18.61 -11.99 -10.99
N THR A 209 19.54 -12.13 -10.04
CA THR A 209 20.82 -11.44 -10.02
C THR A 209 21.96 -12.41 -10.36
N VAL A 210 23.09 -11.83 -10.77
CA VAL A 210 24.30 -12.58 -11.09
C VAL A 210 24.76 -13.34 -9.83
N ALA A 211 25.04 -14.63 -9.99
CA ALA A 211 25.70 -15.39 -8.93
C ALA A 211 27.09 -14.82 -8.69
N PRO A 212 27.52 -14.63 -7.43
CA PRO A 212 28.89 -14.24 -7.17
C PRO A 212 29.80 -15.28 -7.81
N ASP A 213 30.81 -14.83 -8.55
CA ASP A 213 31.86 -15.72 -9.03
C ASP A 213 32.35 -16.52 -7.82
N ALA A 214 32.33 -17.85 -7.93
CA ALA A 214 33.00 -18.68 -6.94
C ALA A 214 34.46 -18.25 -6.99
N GLU A 215 34.91 -17.47 -6.00
CA GLU A 215 36.32 -17.18 -5.83
C GLU A 215 37.03 -18.53 -5.79
N GLU A 216 37.81 -18.78 -6.84
CA GLU A 216 38.77 -19.86 -6.90
C GLU A 216 39.54 -19.85 -5.58
N PRO A 217 39.68 -20.98 -4.86
CA PRO A 217 40.38 -20.96 -3.59
C PRO A 217 41.79 -20.44 -3.87
N ALA A 218 42.09 -19.25 -3.34
CA ALA A 218 43.42 -18.68 -3.41
C ALA A 218 44.40 -19.76 -2.98
N ALA A 219 45.33 -20.11 -3.88
CA ALA A 219 46.37 -21.08 -3.61
C ALA A 219 47.02 -20.70 -2.28
N ALA A 220 46.88 -21.58 -1.29
CA ALA A 220 47.58 -21.45 -0.02
C ALA A 220 49.08 -21.56 -0.34
N ASP A 221 49.77 -20.42 -0.34
CA ASP A 221 51.22 -20.37 -0.35
C ASP A 221 51.74 -21.18 0.84
N ASP A 222 52.66 -22.08 0.51
CA ASP A 222 53.39 -22.97 1.41
C ASP A 222 54.11 -22.14 2.50
N ALA A 223 53.61 -22.23 3.73
CA ALA A 223 54.30 -21.76 4.91
C ALA A 223 54.60 -22.96 5.83
N SER A 224 55.69 -23.63 5.48
CA SER A 224 56.65 -24.31 6.36
C SER A 224 56.36 -24.23 7.87
N ALA A 225 56.17 -25.41 8.46
CA ALA A 225 56.01 -25.61 9.89
C ALA A 225 57.29 -25.25 10.69
N ALA A 226 57.11 -24.47 11.76
CA ALA A 226 58.01 -24.39 12.91
C ALA A 226 57.19 -24.13 14.20
N PRO A 227 57.69 -24.53 15.39
CA PRO A 227 56.90 -25.30 16.34
C PRO A 227 56.18 -24.49 17.43
N VAL A 228 55.26 -25.20 18.07
CA VAL A 228 54.41 -24.84 19.21
C VAL A 228 55.21 -24.34 20.44
N ALA A 229 54.80 -23.19 20.98
CA ALA A 229 55.06 -22.79 22.36
C ALA A 229 53.74 -22.34 23.03
N ALA A 230 53.57 -22.77 24.29
CA ALA A 230 52.36 -22.70 25.11
C ALA A 230 52.13 -21.29 25.76
N PRO A 231 51.01 -21.07 26.48
CA PRO A 231 50.27 -19.80 26.51
C PRO A 231 50.78 -18.78 27.54
N ALA A 232 50.49 -17.49 27.31
CA ALA A 232 50.56 -16.44 28.31
C ALA A 232 49.37 -15.45 28.16
N ASP A 233 48.86 -15.04 29.31
CA ASP A 233 47.65 -14.26 29.62
C ASP A 233 47.64 -12.78 29.13
N PRO A 234 46.52 -12.03 29.28
CA PRO A 234 46.12 -10.97 28.34
C PRO A 234 46.77 -9.62 28.64
N ALA A 235 47.10 -8.88 27.59
CA ALA A 235 47.45 -7.46 27.67
C ALA A 235 46.78 -6.66 26.55
N THR A 236 46.03 -5.66 27.00
CA THR A 236 45.36 -4.58 26.29
C THR A 236 46.34 -3.76 25.45
N GLY A 237 45.99 -3.41 24.21
CA GLY A 237 46.77 -2.42 23.44
C GLY A 237 46.48 -2.29 21.94
N SER A 238 45.46 -1.48 21.62
CA SER A 238 45.44 -0.48 20.53
C SER A 238 45.70 -0.86 19.06
N GLY A 239 44.61 -0.83 18.27
CA GLY A 239 44.46 0.16 17.20
C GLY A 239 44.96 -0.19 15.79
N ALA A 240 44.02 -0.52 14.90
CA ALA A 240 44.06 -0.08 13.51
C ALA A 240 42.76 0.70 13.26
N ALA A 241 42.92 2.01 13.17
CA ALA A 241 41.86 2.97 12.93
C ALA A 241 41.32 2.82 11.49
N GLY A 242 40.04 2.51 11.37
CA GLY A 242 39.29 2.87 10.16
C GLY A 242 39.23 4.40 10.06
N GLU A 243 39.44 4.92 8.86
CA GLU A 243 39.40 6.36 8.57
C GLU A 243 38.18 7.03 9.21
N PRO A 244 38.31 8.24 9.77
CA PRO A 244 37.17 8.94 10.33
C PRO A 244 36.19 9.29 9.22
N ASP A 245 34.97 8.77 9.37
CA ASP A 245 33.81 8.98 8.50
C ASP A 245 33.31 10.44 8.59
N THR A 246 34.15 11.35 8.10
CA THR A 246 34.01 12.81 8.20
C THR A 246 32.81 13.30 7.41
N LEU A 247 32.48 12.63 6.31
CA LEU A 247 31.34 12.94 5.46
C LEU A 247 30.02 12.55 6.13
N ALA A 248 29.95 11.35 6.74
CA ALA A 248 28.78 10.91 7.50
C ALA A 248 28.50 11.83 8.69
N ARG A 249 29.54 12.26 9.41
CA ARG A 249 29.41 13.21 10.53
C ARG A 249 29.06 14.63 10.08
N ALA A 250 29.57 15.10 8.95
CA ALA A 250 29.22 16.40 8.40
C ALA A 250 27.74 16.44 7.96
N LEU A 251 27.26 15.41 7.27
CA LEU A 251 25.87 15.29 6.87
C LEU A 251 24.94 15.12 8.08
N GLY A 252 25.33 14.30 9.07
CA GLY A 252 24.58 14.15 10.33
C GLY A 252 24.49 15.45 11.13
N GLY A 253 25.59 16.22 11.20
CA GLY A 253 25.63 17.52 11.86
C GLY A 253 24.76 18.58 11.16
N ALA A 254 24.81 18.65 9.82
CA ALA A 254 23.98 19.56 9.04
C ALA A 254 22.48 19.24 9.19
N GLY A 255 22.11 17.95 9.16
CA GLY A 255 20.74 17.50 9.39
C GLY A 255 20.20 17.86 10.76
N LEU A 256 21.02 17.69 11.82
CA LEU A 256 20.63 18.03 13.20
C LEU A 256 20.38 19.54 13.38
N LEU A 257 21.22 20.38 12.78
CA LEU A 257 21.06 21.84 12.85
C LEU A 257 19.78 22.31 12.15
N LEU A 258 19.47 21.74 10.99
CA LEU A 258 18.22 22.03 10.27
C LEU A 258 16.99 21.56 11.06
N GLY A 259 17.06 20.36 11.65
CA GLY A 259 15.99 19.83 12.50
C GLY A 259 15.71 20.70 13.73
N LEU A 260 16.77 21.17 14.39
CA LEU A 260 16.63 22.07 15.54
C LEU A 260 16.06 23.44 15.14
N ALA A 261 16.47 24.00 14.00
CA ALA A 261 15.90 25.25 13.50
C ALA A 261 14.40 25.12 13.20
N ALA A 262 13.98 24.02 12.56
CA ALA A 262 12.58 23.73 12.28
C ALA A 262 11.75 23.57 13.57
N LEU A 263 12.30 22.89 14.59
CA LEU A 263 11.66 22.72 15.88
C LEU A 263 11.44 24.07 16.59
N VAL A 264 12.44 24.95 16.58
CA VAL A 264 12.31 26.30 17.16
C VAL A 264 11.23 27.11 16.45
N VAL A 265 11.17 27.07 15.12
CA VAL A 265 10.11 27.76 14.35
C VAL A 265 8.73 27.18 14.68
N ALA A 266 8.59 25.86 14.79
CA ALA A 266 7.34 25.21 15.16
C ALA A 266 6.88 25.61 16.58
N VAL A 267 7.80 25.66 17.55
CA VAL A 267 7.48 26.09 18.92
C VAL A 267 7.08 27.56 18.96
N VAL A 268 7.85 28.45 18.32
CA VAL A 268 7.55 29.90 18.29
C VAL A 268 6.22 30.19 17.61
N THR A 269 5.90 29.51 16.52
CA THR A 269 4.61 29.67 15.83
C THR A 269 3.45 29.12 16.66
N SER A 270 3.65 28.02 17.39
CA SER A 270 2.62 27.45 18.28
C SER A 270 2.31 28.37 19.47
N VAL A 271 3.33 29.00 20.07
CA VAL A 271 3.16 29.90 21.22
C VAL A 271 2.51 31.21 20.79
N ARG A 272 2.86 31.77 19.62
CA ARG A 272 2.22 32.97 19.06
C ARG A 272 0.74 32.74 18.74
N ARG A 273 0.38 31.56 18.22
CA ARG A 273 -1.03 31.21 17.98
C ARG A 273 -1.85 31.14 19.27
N ARG A 274 -1.24 30.75 20.39
CA ARG A 274 -1.92 30.65 21.70
C ARG A 274 -2.04 31.98 22.45
N THR A 275 -1.25 32.99 22.09
CA THR A 275 -1.30 34.33 22.74
C THR A 275 -2.20 35.32 22.00
N THR A 276 -2.74 34.94 20.84
CA THR A 276 -3.64 35.77 20.03
C THR A 276 -5.09 35.26 20.05
N ALA A 277 -5.39 34.30 20.95
CA ALA A 277 -6.73 33.79 21.26
C ALA A 277 -7.05 34.15 22.71
#